data_AF-A0A258U0W0-F1
#
_entry.id   AF-A0A258U0W0-F1
#
_cell.length_a   1.000
_cell.length_b   1.000
_cell.length_c   1.000
_cell.angle_alpha   90.00
_cell.angle_beta   90.00
_cell.angle_gamma   90.00
#
_symmetry.space_group_name_H-M   'P 1'
#
loop_
_entity.id
_entity.type
_entity.pdbx_description
1 polymer ?
#
loop_
_entity_poly.entity_id
_entity_poly.type
_entity_poly.pdbx_seq_one_letter_code
_entity_poly.pdbx_strand_id
1 'polypeptide(L)' 'QDLTGQVIKKITTLAQELEKQLVQVLVDFSPPVHKKEDDSLMNGPQIDPVNTVDVVASQEQVDDLLDSLGF' A
#
# COMPACT_ATOMS: atom_id res chain seq x y z
N GLN A 1 40.55 -6.59 -34.54
CA GLN A 1 39.69 -6.82 -33.35
C GLN A 1 39.37 -5.46 -32.75
N ASP A 2 38.12 -5.23 -32.34
CA ASP A 2 37.73 -4.01 -31.62
C ASP A 2 37.94 -4.21 -30.11
N LEU A 3 38.98 -3.59 -29.56
CA LEU A 3 39.32 -3.68 -28.14
C LEU A 3 38.42 -2.79 -27.28
N THR A 4 37.94 -1.67 -27.82
CA THR A 4 37.07 -0.73 -27.09
C THR A 4 35.72 -1.37 -26.81
N GLY A 5 35.11 -2.02 -27.81
CA GLY A 5 33.85 -2.75 -27.62
C GLY A 5 33.96 -3.88 -26.59
N GLN A 6 35.10 -4.56 -26.52
CA GLN A 6 35.35 -5.60 -25.52
C GLN A 6 35.49 -5.03 -24.10
N VAL A 7 36.18 -3.90 -23.94
CA VAL A 7 36.33 -3.22 -22.64
C VAL A 7 34.98 -2.71 -22.16
N ILE A 8 34.20 -2.05 -23.02
CA ILE A 8 32.84 -1.58 -22.70
C ILE A 8 31.99 -2.76 -22.23
N LYS A 9 31.99 -3.88 -22.97
CA LYS A 9 31.24 -5.08 -22.59
C LYS A 9 31.63 -5.59 -21.19
N LYS A 10 32.92 -5.66 -20.88
CA LYS A 10 33.40 -6.10 -19.56
C LYS A 10 32.96 -5.17 -18.43
N ILE A 11 33.04 -3.86 -18.64
CA ILE A 11 32.60 -2.86 -17.66
C ILE A 11 31.09 -2.97 -17.44
N THR A 12 30.31 -3.09 -18.51
CA THR A 12 28.85 -3.25 -18.41
C THR A 12 28.47 -4.52 -17.64
N THR A 13 29.12 -5.66 -17.93
CA THR A 13 28.87 -6.90 -17.19
C THR A 13 29.24 -6.78 -15.72
N LEU A 14 30.38 -6.14 -15.39
CA LEU A 14 30.78 -5.91 -14.01
C LEU A 14 29.78 -5.01 -13.26
N ALA A 15 29.30 -3.95 -13.91
CA ALA A 15 28.32 -3.04 -13.33
C ALA A 15 26.98 -3.75 -13.04
N GLN A 16 26.51 -4.59 -13.96
CA GLN A 16 25.29 -5.38 -13.80
C GLN A 16 25.38 -6.37 -12.63
N GLU A 17 26.53 -7.04 -12.47
CA GLU A 17 26.74 -7.96 -11.35
C GLU A 17 26.78 -7.22 -10.02
N LEU A 18 27.46 -6.06 -9.97
CA LEU A 18 27.52 -5.22 -8.77
C LEU A 18 26.13 -4.71 -8.39
N GLU A 19 25.33 -4.23 -9.35
CA GLU A 19 23.95 -3.80 -9.11
C GLU A 19 23.12 -4.91 -8.50
N LYS A 20 23.18 -6.12 -9.06
CA LYS A 20 22.46 -7.29 -8.53
C LYS A 20 22.85 -7.61 -7.09
N GLN A 21 24.14 -7.56 -6.77
CA GLN A 21 24.63 -7.80 -5.41
C GLN A 21 24.14 -6.73 -4.43
N LEU A 22 24.15 -5.45 -4.82
CA LEU A 22 23.63 -4.37 -3.98
C LEU A 22 22.12 -4.51 -3.75
N VAL A 23 21.34 -4.84 -4.78
CA VAL A 23 19.91 -5.10 -4.63
C VAL A 23 19.66 -6.28 -3.70
N GLN A 24 20.42 -7.36 -3.83
CA GLN A 24 20.28 -8.53 -2.95
C GLN A 24 20.54 -8.15 -1.49
N VAL A 25 21.60 -7.39 -1.22
CA VAL A 25 21.89 -6.89 0.14
C VAL A 25 20.71 -6.05 0.67
N LEU A 26 20.15 -5.15 -0.14
CA LEU A 26 18.98 -4.37 0.29
C LEU A 26 17.76 -5.25 0.61
N VAL A 27 17.53 -6.32 -0.15
CA VAL A 27 16.44 -7.27 0.09
C VAL A 27 16.69 -8.08 1.36
N ASP A 28 17.90 -8.58 1.57
CA ASP A 28 18.27 -9.42 2.71
C ASP A 28 18.14 -8.68 4.05
N PHE A 29 18.38 -7.37 4.03
CA PHE A 29 18.27 -6.49 5.20
C PHE A 29 16.99 -5.63 5.22
N SER A 30 16.10 -5.79 4.24
CA SER A 30 14.80 -5.14 4.28
C SER A 30 13.95 -5.78 5.37
N PRO A 31 13.25 -4.99 6.21
CA PRO A 31 12.26 -5.55 7.11
C PRO A 31 11.21 -6.34 6.30
N PRO A 32 10.65 -7.43 6.87
CA PRO A 32 9.58 -8.16 6.21
C PRO A 32 8.44 -7.17 5.97
N VAL A 33 8.07 -7.00 4.70
CA VAL A 33 6.86 -6.30 4.33
C VAL A 33 5.74 -7.10 4.97
N HIS A 34 5.25 -6.59 6.10
CA HIS A 34 3.97 -7.01 6.61
C HIS A 34 3.02 -6.57 5.50
N LYS A 35 2.64 -7.52 4.63
CA LYS A 35 1.34 -7.42 3.99
C LYS A 35 0.43 -7.22 5.18
N LYS A 36 0.00 -5.98 5.40
CA LYS A 36 -1.26 -5.77 6.09
C LYS A 36 -2.16 -6.69 5.30
N GLU A 37 -2.56 -7.81 5.92
CA GLU A 37 -3.73 -8.53 5.46
C GLU A 37 -4.70 -7.42 5.14
N ASP A 38 -5.19 -7.39 3.90
CA ASP A 38 -6.20 -6.43 3.52
C ASP A 38 -7.23 -6.48 4.66
N ASP A 39 -7.18 -5.48 5.55
CA ASP A 39 -8.36 -4.94 6.20
C ASP A 39 -9.15 -4.49 4.99
N SER A 40 -9.79 -5.46 4.34
CA SER A 40 -10.70 -5.27 3.24
C SER A 40 -11.58 -4.20 3.79
N LEU A 41 -11.44 -3.00 3.24
CA LEU A 41 -12.04 -1.81 3.81
C LEU A 41 -13.49 -2.19 4.04
N MET A 42 -13.89 -2.41 5.30
CA MET A 42 -15.28 -2.72 5.66
C MET A 42 -16.18 -1.50 5.41
N ASN A 43 -15.61 -0.47 4.78
CA ASN A 43 -16.20 0.72 4.19
C ASN A 43 -17.02 0.41 2.91
N GLY A 44 -17.64 -0.77 2.84
CA GLY A 44 -18.63 -1.06 1.82
C GLY A 44 -19.91 -0.25 2.08
N PRO A 45 -20.74 -0.01 1.06
CA PRO A 45 -22.07 0.53 1.29
C PRO A 45 -22.80 -0.36 2.30
N GLN A 46 -23.42 0.27 3.29
CA GLN A 46 -24.01 -0.46 4.38
C GLN A 46 -25.13 -1.38 3.90
N ILE A 47 -25.03 -2.67 4.25
CA ILE A 47 -25.93 -3.72 3.74
C ILE A 47 -27.17 -3.86 4.64
N ASP A 48 -27.08 -3.49 5.93
CA ASP A 48 -28.19 -3.54 6.89
C ASP A 48 -28.33 -2.23 7.68
N PRO A 49 -29.08 -1.25 7.16
CA PRO A 49 -29.33 0.04 7.82
C PRO A 49 -30.26 -0.06 9.04
N VAL A 50 -31.01 -1.15 9.21
CA VAL A 50 -32.05 -1.25 10.25
C VAL A 50 -31.48 -1.80 11.55
N ASN A 51 -30.51 -2.71 11.49
CA ASN A 51 -29.93 -3.36 12.68
C ASN A 51 -28.60 -2.75 13.15
N THR A 52 -28.12 -1.67 12.52
CA THR A 52 -26.85 -1.03 12.88
C THR A 52 -27.11 0.27 13.63
N VAL A 53 -26.61 0.35 14.87
CA VAL A 53 -26.94 1.42 15.83
C VAL A 53 -26.47 2.81 15.40
N ASP A 54 -25.36 2.92 14.68
CA ASP A 54 -24.72 4.20 14.34
C ASP A 54 -25.15 4.76 12.97
N VAL A 55 -26.34 4.37 12.49
CA VAL A 55 -26.71 4.54 11.09
C VAL A 55 -27.93 5.40 10.98
N VAL A 56 -27.71 6.57 10.39
CA VAL A 56 -28.70 7.60 10.20
C VAL A 56 -29.39 7.34 8.86
N ALA A 57 -30.63 6.83 8.91
CA ALA A 57 -31.41 6.43 7.74
C ALA A 57 -32.58 7.38 7.43
N SER A 58 -32.85 8.38 8.27
CA SER A 58 -33.89 9.40 8.06
C SER A 58 -33.43 10.80 8.48
N GLN A 59 -34.12 11.84 7.97
CA GLN A 59 -33.82 13.24 8.31
C GLN A 59 -34.08 13.56 9.80
N GLU A 60 -35.09 12.96 10.40
CA GLU A 60 -35.37 13.10 11.84
C GLU A 60 -34.19 12.61 12.69
N GLN A 61 -33.57 11.49 12.30
CA GLN A 61 -32.38 10.96 12.98
C GLN A 61 -31.14 11.84 12.75
N VAL A 62 -31.06 12.56 11.61
CA VAL A 62 -29.99 13.56 11.39
C VAL A 62 -30.17 14.69 12.39
N ASP A 63 -31.40 15.16 12.57
CA ASP A 63 -31.71 16.29 13.44
C ASP A 63 -31.45 15.92 14.92
N ASP A 64 -31.89 14.73 15.38
CA ASP A 64 -31.59 14.20 16.72
C ASP A 64 -30.08 14.09 17.00
N LEU A 65 -29.30 13.69 15.98
CA LEU A 65 -27.85 13.58 16.10
C LEU A 65 -27.20 14.97 16.24
N LEU A 66 -27.64 15.94 15.44
CA LEU A 66 -27.14 17.31 15.50
C LEU A 66 -27.44 17.95 16.86
N ASP A 67 -28.64 17.76 17.39
CA ASP A 67 -29.02 18.19 18.74
C ASP A 67 -28.11 17.57 19.81
N SER A 68 -27.80 16.27 19.71
CA SER A 68 -26.92 15.58 20.66
C SER A 68 -25.47 16.09 20.66
N LEU A 69 -25.03 16.65 19.53
CA LEU A 69 -23.72 17.26 19.33
C LEU A 69 -23.71 18.77 19.66
N GLY A 70 -24.88 19.37 19.89
CA GLY A 70 -25.05 20.78 20.21
C GLY A 70 -25.02 21.71 18.99
N PHE A 71 -25.41 21.21 17.81
CA PHE A 71 -25.61 22.00 16.58
C PHE A 71 -27.06 22.41 16.39
#